data_AF-A0A924YV55-F1
#
_entry.id   AF-A0A924YV55-F1
#
_cell.length_a   1.000
_cell.length_b   1.000
_cell.length_c   1.000
_cell.angle_alpha   90.00
_cell.angle_beta   90.00
_cell.angle_gamma   90.00
#
_symmetry.space_group_name_H-M   'P 1'
#
loop_
_entity.id
_entity.type
_entity.pdbx_description
1 polymer ?
#
loop_
_entity_poly.entity_id
_entity_poly.type
_entity_poly.pdbx_seq_one_letter_code
_entity_poly.pdbx_strand_id
1 'polypeptide(L)'
;MSIEELVVEKLQKLDSEQQQQVLAFIDSLPNQQEPAKAEPSPLGKKLRELRAQIVASGEPLLSREELDREIAERRGGVSIPIAAY
;
A
#
# COMPACT_ATOMS: atom_id res chain seq x y z
N MET A 1 8.08 27.74 -11.62
CA MET A 1 8.37 27.75 -10.18
C MET A 1 7.73 26.50 -9.60
N SER A 2 8.53 25.64 -8.99
CA SER A 2 8.04 24.41 -8.36
C SER A 2 7.46 24.70 -6.96
N ILE A 3 6.70 23.74 -6.43
CA ILE A 3 6.18 23.82 -5.05
C ILE A 3 7.35 23.88 -4.05
N GLU A 4 8.40 23.11 -4.29
CA GLU A 4 9.61 23.06 -3.46
C GLU A 4 10.29 24.44 -3.41
N GLU A 5 10.46 25.08 -4.57
CA GLU A 5 11.04 26.42 -4.67
C GLU A 5 10.23 27.45 -3.89
N LEU A 6 8.88 27.40 -3.99
CA LEU A 6 7.99 28.32 -3.28
C LEU A 6 8.02 28.11 -1.75
N VAL A 7 8.12 26.86 -1.30
CA VAL A 7 8.23 26.53 0.14
C VAL A 7 9.53 27.08 0.70
N VAL A 8 10.65 26.89 0.00
CA VAL A 8 11.96 27.41 0.43
C VAL A 8 11.95 28.94 0.49
N GLU A 9 11.40 29.61 -0.52
CA GLU A 9 11.31 31.07 -0.55
C GLU A 9 10.49 31.61 0.63
N LYS A 10 9.38 30.95 0.97
CA LYS A 10 8.53 31.36 2.10
C LYS A 10 9.22 31.14 3.44
N LEU A 11 9.91 30.01 3.62
CA LEU A 11 10.64 29.68 4.84
C LEU A 11 11.75 30.70 5.15
N GLN A 12 12.47 31.17 4.13
CA GLN A 12 13.54 32.16 4.28
C GLN A 12 13.06 33.53 4.77
N LYS A 13 11.76 33.84 4.60
CA LYS A 13 11.15 35.10 5.05
C LYS A 13 10.65 35.06 6.49
N LEU A 14 10.61 33.87 7.10
CA LEU A 14 10.15 33.68 8.48
C LEU A 14 11.28 33.95 9.48
N ASP A 15 10.91 34.45 10.66
CA ASP A 15 11.82 34.55 11.80
C ASP A 15 12.08 33.19 12.46
N SER A 16 13.02 33.15 13.41
CA SER A 16 13.43 31.92 14.08
C SER A 16 12.29 31.21 14.84
N GLU A 17 11.34 31.96 15.39
CA GLU A 17 10.20 31.38 16.14
C GLU A 17 9.20 30.74 15.17
N GLN A 18 8.89 31.44 14.09
CA GLN A 18 8.03 30.93 13.02
C GLN A 18 8.64 29.71 12.32
N GLN A 19 9.96 29.69 12.11
CA GLN A 19 10.66 28.52 11.58
C GLN A 19 10.52 27.30 12.52
N GLN A 20 10.62 27.49 13.83
CA GLN A 20 10.40 26.42 14.81
C GLN A 20 8.96 25.89 14.78
N GLN A 21 7.97 26.77 14.61
CA GLN A 21 6.56 26.36 14.46
C GLN A 21 6.34 25.50 13.22
N VAL A 22 7.00 25.83 12.10
CA VAL A 22 6.93 25.01 10.88
C VAL A 22 7.58 23.65 11.07
N LEU A 23 8.73 23.58 11.75
CA LEU A 23 9.36 22.30 12.10
C LEU A 23 8.43 21.44 12.96
N ALA A 24 7.84 22.01 14.01
CA ALA A 24 6.89 21.30 14.86
C ALA A 24 5.64 20.83 14.09
N PHE A 25 5.17 21.62 13.12
CA PHE A 25 4.09 21.21 12.23
C PHE A 25 4.51 20.03 11.34
N ILE A 26 5.69 20.07 10.72
CA ILE A 26 6.22 18.98 9.89
C ILE A 26 6.33 17.70 10.72
N ASP A 27 6.85 17.78 11.94
CA ASP A 27 6.97 16.64 12.86
C ASP A 27 5.61 16.08 13.28
N SER A 28 4.57 16.93 13.31
CA SER A 28 3.19 16.53 13.60
C SER A 28 2.47 15.88 12.43
N LEU A 29 3.00 16.01 11.20
CA LEU A 29 2.39 15.39 10.04
C LEU A 29 2.39 13.88 10.24
N PRO A 30 1.25 13.21 10.01
CA PRO A 30 1.19 11.77 10.10
C PRO A 30 2.23 11.22 9.14
N ASN A 31 3.20 10.51 9.69
CA ASN A 31 4.32 9.99 8.94
C ASN A 31 3.76 9.18 7.77
N GLN A 32 4.00 9.62 6.53
CA GLN A 32 3.84 8.75 5.37
C GLN A 32 4.95 7.67 5.35
N GLN A 33 5.61 7.41 6.48
CA GLN A 33 6.14 6.08 6.76
C GLN A 33 5.11 5.09 6.28
N GLU A 34 5.44 4.41 5.18
CA GLU A 34 4.71 3.24 4.71
C GLU A 34 4.27 2.48 5.95
N PRO A 35 2.96 2.21 6.13
CA PRO A 35 2.44 1.60 7.35
C PRO A 35 3.37 0.47 7.70
N ALA A 36 4.10 0.62 8.82
CA ALA A 36 5.33 -0.12 9.11
C ALA A 36 5.16 -1.53 8.61
N LYS A 37 5.80 -1.87 7.45
CA LYS A 37 5.41 -3.02 6.61
C LYS A 37 5.21 -4.21 7.52
N ALA A 38 3.96 -4.49 7.87
CA ALA A 38 3.67 -5.48 8.88
C ALA A 38 4.32 -6.76 8.36
N GLU A 39 5.21 -7.34 9.17
CA GLU A 39 5.87 -8.58 8.83
C GLU A 39 4.78 -9.54 8.33
N PRO A 40 4.83 -9.98 7.06
CA PRO A 40 3.77 -10.82 6.52
C PRO A 40 3.67 -12.05 7.41
N SER A 41 2.43 -12.44 7.75
CA SER A 41 2.19 -13.63 8.54
C SER A 41 2.89 -14.84 7.90
N PRO A 42 3.20 -15.91 8.65
CA PRO A 42 3.79 -17.11 8.08
C PRO A 42 3.02 -17.64 6.85
N LEU A 43 1.68 -17.56 6.88
CA LEU A 43 0.84 -17.87 5.73
C LEU A 43 1.07 -16.89 4.57
N GLY A 44 1.11 -15.58 4.83
CA GLY A 44 1.40 -14.56 3.83
C GLY A 44 2.76 -14.73 3.16
N LYS A 45 3.81 -15.12 3.90
CA LYS A 45 5.13 -15.46 3.35
C LYS A 45 5.02 -16.65 2.38
N LYS A 46 4.41 -17.74 2.83
CA LYS A 46 4.20 -18.95 2.02
C LYS A 46 3.38 -18.69 0.75
N LEU A 47 2.31 -17.88 0.83
CA LEU A 47 1.49 -17.53 -0.35
C LEU A 47 2.27 -16.71 -1.37
N ARG A 48 3.16 -15.81 -0.93
CA ARG A 48 4.04 -15.04 -1.84
C ARG A 48 5.06 -15.94 -2.53
N GLU A 49 5.64 -16.90 -1.82
CA GLU A 49 6.54 -17.90 -2.40
C GLU A 49 5.85 -18.75 -3.47
N LEU A 50 4.64 -19.26 -3.16
CA LEU A 50 3.84 -20.03 -4.14
C LEU A 50 3.50 -19.19 -5.37
N ARG A 51 3.11 -17.92 -5.19
CA ARG A 51 2.86 -17.02 -6.32
C ARG A 51 4.11 -16.83 -7.17
N ALA A 52 5.28 -16.67 -6.55
CA ALA A 52 6.54 -16.51 -7.28
C ALA A 52 6.89 -17.76 -8.10
N GLN A 53 6.64 -18.97 -7.56
CA GLN A 53 6.84 -20.23 -8.28
C GLN A 53 5.94 -20.34 -9.52
N ILE A 54 4.66 -19.98 -9.41
CA ILE A 54 3.71 -19.99 -10.54
C ILE A 54 4.12 -18.98 -11.63
N VAL A 55 4.53 -17.78 -11.22
CA VAL A 55 5.01 -16.77 -12.18
C VAL A 55 6.31 -17.25 -12.88
N ALA A 56 7.20 -17.92 -12.14
CA ALA A 56 8.45 -18.44 -12.69
C ALA A 56 8.24 -19.63 -13.64
N SER A 57 7.18 -20.42 -13.46
CA SER A 57 6.84 -21.49 -14.41
C SER A 57 6.30 -20.97 -15.74
N GLY A 58 5.93 -19.68 -15.81
CA GLY A 58 5.31 -19.07 -16.98
C GLY A 58 3.82 -19.40 -17.11
N GLU A 59 3.23 -20.06 -16.11
CA GLU A 59 1.79 -20.29 -16.06
C GLU A 59 1.07 -18.96 -15.74
N PRO A 60 0.02 -18.61 -16.49
CA PRO A 60 -0.75 -17.41 -16.22
C PRO A 60 -1.49 -17.55 -14.89
N LEU A 61 -1.52 -16.45 -14.12
CA LEU A 61 -2.42 -16.36 -12.97
C LEU A 61 -3.86 -16.25 -13.46
N LEU A 62 -4.79 -16.80 -12.68
CA LEU A 62 -6.22 -16.68 -12.95
C LEU A 62 -6.63 -15.21 -13.04
N SER A 63 -7.47 -14.90 -14.03
CA SER A 63 -8.21 -13.65 -14.07
C SER A 63 -9.16 -13.54 -12.86
N ARG A 64 -9.76 -12.36 -12.68
CA ARG A 64 -10.74 -12.19 -11.61
C ARG A 64 -11.93 -13.13 -11.79
N GLU A 65 -12.43 -13.24 -13.02
CA GLU A 65 -13.56 -14.07 -13.40
C GLU A 65 -13.27 -15.56 -13.24
N GLU A 66 -12.05 -15.99 -13.59
CA GLU A 66 -11.61 -17.37 -13.42
C GLU A 66 -11.47 -17.75 -11.94
N LEU A 67 -10.94 -16.83 -11.12
CA LEU A 67 -10.85 -17.01 -9.68
C LEU A 67 -12.23 -17.10 -9.03
N ASP A 68 -13.16 -16.22 -9.42
CA ASP A 68 -14.53 -16.23 -8.89
C ASP A 68 -15.26 -17.54 -9.25
N ARG A 69 -15.01 -18.08 -10.46
CA ARG A 69 -15.51 -19.41 -10.88
C ARG A 69 -14.93 -20.54 -10.03
N GLU A 70 -13.60 -20.57 -9.85
CA GLU A 70 -12.92 -21.59 -9.04
C GLU A 70 -13.43 -21.60 -7.59
N ILE A 71 -13.67 -20.41 -7.01
CA ILE A 71 -14.23 -20.28 -5.65
C ILE A 71 -15.66 -20.84 -5.60
N ALA A 72 -16.49 -20.51 -6.59
CA ALA A 72 -17.86 -21.01 -6.66
C ALA A 72 -17.89 -22.54 -6.80
N GLU A 73 -17.04 -23.11 -7.67
CA GLU A 73 -16.95 -24.56 -7.90
C GLU A 73 -16.46 -25.31 -6.65
N ARG A 74 -15.40 -24.82 -5.99
CA ARG A 74 -14.84 -25.46 -4.78
C ARG A 74 -15.72 -25.34 -3.54
N ARG A 75 -16.63 -24.36 -3.50
CA ARG A 75 -17.58 -24.15 -2.39
C ARG A 75 -18.97 -24.76 -2.67
N GLY A 76 -19.09 -25.65 -3.66
CA GLY A 76 -20.35 -26.31 -3.98
C GLY A 76 -21.42 -25.36 -4.53
N GLY A 77 -21.02 -24.29 -5.22
CA GLY A 77 -21.92 -23.33 -5.87
C GLY A 77 -22.30 -22.10 -5.03
N VAL A 78 -21.81 -21.96 -3.81
CA VAL A 78 -22.07 -20.76 -2.98
C VAL A 78 -21.08 -19.65 -3.33
N SER A 79 -21.46 -18.80 -4.29
CA SER A 79 -20.76 -17.53 -4.53
C SER A 79 -21.07 -16.57 -3.37
N ILE A 80 -20.06 -16.26 -2.55
CA ILE A 80 -20.11 -15.09 -1.66
C ILE A 80 -19.27 -14.02 -2.37
N PRO A 81 -19.89 -12.93 -2.86
CA PRO A 81 -19.14 -11.87 -3.50
C PRO A 81 -18.18 -11.24 -2.48
N ILE A 82 -16.88 -11.23 -2.83
CA ILE A 82 -15.80 -10.67 -1.99
C ILE A 82 -15.98 -9.15 -1.79
N ALA A 83 -16.86 -8.50 -2.55
CA ALA A 83 -17.18 -7.07 -2.42
C ALA A 83 -18.05 -6.71 -1.19
N ALA A 84 -18.32 -7.65 -0.27
CA ALA A 84 -19.11 -7.43 0.93
C ALA A 84 -18.29 -7.08 2.20
N TYR A 85 -17.00 -6.74 2.05
CA TYR A 85 -16.13 -6.30 3.16
C TYR A 85 -15.36 -5.03 2.80
#